data_AF-A0A7C2PFI4-F1
#
_entry.id   AF-A0A7C2PFI4-F1
#
_cell.length_a   1.000
_cell.length_b   1.000
_cell.length_c   1.000
_cell.angle_alpha   90.00
_cell.angle_beta   90.00
_cell.angle_gamma   90.00
#
_symmetry.space_group_name_H-M   'P 1'
#
loop_
_entity.id
_entity.type
_entity.pdbx_description
1 polymer ?
#
loop_
_entity_poly.entity_id
_entity_poly.type
_entity_poly.pdbx_seq_one_letter_code
_entity_poly.pdbx_strand_id
1 'polypeptide(L)' 'MSLAELETNVLDGKCPTGPMAGRWEQRKRELKLVAPNNRRKYTVIVVGTGLAGGSAAASLAEL' A
#
# COMPACT_ATOMS: atom_id res chain seq x y z
N MET A 1 -29.81 -14.09 -9.22
CA MET A 1 -28.39 -13.79 -9.46
C MET A 1 -28.22 -13.62 -10.96
N SER A 2 -28.28 -12.37 -11.42
CA SER A 2 -28.32 -12.06 -12.85
C SER A 2 -26.90 -11.89 -13.39
N LEU A 3 -26.70 -12.18 -14.68
CA LEU A 3 -25.42 -11.99 -15.38
C LEU A 3 -24.89 -10.54 -15.27
N ALA A 4 -25.78 -9.56 -15.03
CA ALA A 4 -25.41 -8.16 -14.81
C ALA A 4 -24.71 -7.89 -13.46
N GLU A 5 -24.86 -8.77 -12.46
CA GLU A 5 -24.16 -8.63 -11.17
C GLU A 5 -22.74 -9.22 -11.21
N LEU A 6 -22.45 -10.07 -12.22
CA LEU A 6 -21.13 -10.67 -12.43
C LEU A 6 -20.21 -9.78 -13.28
N GLU A 7 -20.77 -8.83 -14.02
CA GLU A 7 -19.99 -7.79 -14.67
C GLU A 7 -19.62 -6.70 -13.66
N THR A 8 -18.34 -6.68 -13.31
CA THR A 8 -17.61 -5.49 -12.86
C THR A 8 -17.81 -5.03 -11.42
N ASN A 9 -17.45 -5.89 -10.48
CA ASN A 9 -16.74 -5.40 -9.29
C ASN A 9 -15.30 -5.00 -9.71
N VAL A 10 -15.18 -4.02 -10.61
CA VAL A 10 -13.89 -3.52 -11.11
C VAL A 10 -13.18 -2.88 -9.92
N LEU A 11 -12.19 -3.59 -9.40
CA LEU A 11 -11.37 -3.11 -8.29
C LEU A 11 -10.56 -1.91 -8.76
N ASP A 12 -10.74 -0.78 -8.08
CA ASP A 12 -9.90 0.40 -8.28
C ASP A 12 -8.50 0.14 -7.73
N GLY A 13 -7.54 -0.07 -8.62
CA GLY A 13 -6.13 -0.28 -8.27
C GLY A 13 -5.39 0.95 -7.77
N LYS A 14 -6.01 2.15 -7.78
CA LYS A 14 -5.41 3.43 -7.35
C LYS A 14 -4.03 3.69 -7.97
N CYS A 15 -3.85 3.28 -9.23
CA CYS A 15 -2.60 3.45 -9.94
C CYS A 15 -2.25 4.94 -10.08
N PRO A 16 -0.97 5.31 -9.88
CA PRO A 16 -0.54 6.69 -10.07
C PRO A 16 -0.78 7.17 -11.51
N THR A 17 -1.11 8.44 -11.66
CA THR A 17 -1.38 9.09 -12.95
C THR A 17 -0.11 9.75 -13.52
N GLY A 18 -0.20 10.30 -14.74
CA GLY A 18 0.91 11.02 -15.38
C GLY A 18 1.80 10.15 -16.29
N PRO A 19 2.92 10.72 -16.81
CA PRO A 19 3.82 10.03 -17.72
C PRO A 19 4.29 8.69 -17.16
N MET A 20 4.42 7.66 -18.00
CA MET A 20 4.89 6.34 -17.53
C MET A 20 6.30 6.41 -16.94
N ALA A 21 7.19 7.19 -17.58
CA ALA A 21 8.54 7.42 -17.08
C ALA A 21 8.49 8.12 -15.72
N GLY A 22 9.05 7.50 -14.69
CA GLY A 22 9.15 8.07 -13.34
C GLY A 22 7.85 8.11 -12.54
N ARG A 23 6.73 7.60 -13.07
CA ARG A 23 5.41 7.59 -12.41
C ARG A 23 5.45 7.08 -10.97
N TRP A 24 6.07 5.91 -10.78
CA TRP A 24 6.17 5.25 -9.48
C TRP A 24 7.17 5.94 -8.55
N GLU A 25 8.25 6.48 -9.09
CA GLU A 25 9.22 7.27 -8.33
C GLU A 25 8.58 8.54 -7.78
N GLN A 26 7.81 9.26 -8.61
CA GLN A 26 7.06 10.42 -8.16
C GLN A 26 6.00 10.03 -7.11
N ARG A 27 5.23 8.98 -7.36
CA ARG A 27 4.25 8.48 -6.38
C ARG A 27 4.89 8.15 -5.04
N LYS A 28 6.06 7.50 -5.04
CA LYS A 28 6.81 7.16 -3.82
C LYS A 28 7.26 8.40 -3.05
N ARG A 29 7.69 9.46 -3.74
CA ARG A 29 8.08 10.75 -3.12
C ARG A 29 6.91 11.50 -2.49
N GLU A 30 5.72 11.40 -3.08
CA GLU A 30 4.50 12.08 -2.60
C GLU A 30 3.80 11.34 -1.47
N LEU A 31 4.11 10.06 -1.26
CA LEU A 31 3.52 9.27 -0.18
C LEU A 31 4.00 9.78 1.19
N LYS A 32 3.05 9.90 2.12
CA LYS A 32 3.37 10.19 3.52
C LYS A 32 4.11 9.00 4.12
N LEU A 33 5.34 9.22 4.54
CA LEU A 33 6.14 8.19 5.19
C LEU A 33 5.48 7.79 6.53
N VAL A 34 5.41 6.49 6.80
CA VAL A 34 5.05 5.99 8.13
C VAL A 34 6.30 6.08 9.01
N ALA A 35 6.19 6.82 10.10
CA ALA A 35 7.26 7.10 11.05
C ALA A 35 6.70 7.05 12.48
N PRO A 36 7.56 6.95 13.52
CA PRO A 36 7.11 6.86 14.91
C PRO A 36 6.12 7.96 15.32
N ASN A 37 6.31 9.18 14.81
CA ASN A 37 5.45 10.33 15.12
C ASN A 37 4.03 10.25 14.52
N ASN A 38 3.78 9.44 13.49
CA ASN A 38 2.49 9.36 12.80
C ASN A 38 1.91 7.95 12.69
N ARG A 39 2.65 6.91 13.10
CA ARG A 39 2.24 5.49 13.01
C ARG A 39 0.89 5.19 13.63
N ARG A 40 0.54 5.83 14.75
CA ARG A 40 -0.72 5.61 15.49
C ARG A 40 -1.96 5.96 14.66
N LYS A 41 -1.79 6.68 13.55
CA LYS A 41 -2.86 7.04 12.61
C LYS A 41 -3.15 5.95 11.57
N TYR A 42 -2.32 4.92 11.49
CA TYR A 42 -2.39 3.91 10.44
C TYR A 42 -2.53 2.51 11.03
N THR A 43 -3.35 1.68 10.38
CA THR A 43 -3.32 0.23 10.57
C THR A 43 -2.41 -0.35 9.50
N VAL A 44 -1.32 -0.97 9.92
CA VAL A 44 -0.33 -1.56 8.99
C VAL A 44 -0.54 -3.06 8.91
N ILE A 45 -0.72 -3.57 7.69
CA ILE A 45 -0.78 -5.00 7.41
C ILE A 45 0.51 -5.36 6.66
N VAL A 46 1.25 -6.33 7.20
CA VAL A 46 2.45 -6.87 6.55
C VAL A 46 2.06 -8.18 5.87
N VAL A 47 2.21 -8.24 4.54
CA VAL A 47 1.95 -9.44 3.75
C VAL A 47 3.28 -10.03 3.29
N GLY A 48 3.55 -11.26 3.75
CA GLY A 48 4.79 -12.00 3.46
C GLY A 48 5.67 -12.18 4.71
N THR A 49 6.13 -13.41 4.94
CA THR A 49 6.85 -13.83 6.17
C THR A 49 8.36 -13.99 5.96
N GLY A 50 8.90 -13.53 4.83
CA GLY A 50 10.34 -13.55 4.56
C GLY A 50 11.13 -12.56 5.42
N LEU A 51 12.46 -12.54 5.24
CA LEU A 51 13.38 -11.71 6.04
C LEU A 51 12.97 -10.23 6.10
N ALA A 52 12.55 -9.65 4.97
CA ALA A 52 12.09 -8.27 4.92
C ALA A 52 10.75 -8.07 5.64
N GLY A 53 9.82 -9.01 5.52
CA GLY A 53 8.51 -8.93 6.15
C GLY A 53 8.58 -9.06 7.67
N GLY A 54 9.33 -10.05 8.16
CA GLY A 54 9.54 -10.27 9.59
C GLY A 54 10.26 -9.09 10.26
N SER A 55 11.34 -8.59 9.64
CA SER A 55 12.06 -7.42 10.17
C SER A 55 11.20 -6.15 10.15
N ALA A 56 10.47 -5.89 9.07
CA ALA A 56 9.55 -4.74 9.01
C ALA A 56 8.44 -4.84 10.07
N ALA A 57 7.82 -6.01 10.24
CA ALA A 57 6.79 -6.22 11.26
C ALA A 57 7.33 -6.00 12.68
N ALA A 58 8.53 -6.53 12.98
CA ALA A 58 9.17 -6.34 14.29
C ALA A 58 9.48 -4.86 14.56
N SER A 59 10.15 -4.17 13.63
CA SER A 59 10.49 -2.75 13.79
C SER A 59 9.24 -1.86 13.91
N LEU A 60 8.20 -2.14 13.12
CA LEU A 60 6.95 -1.39 13.20
C LEU A 60 6.12 -1.75 14.44
N ALA A 61 6.29 -2.93 15.03
CA ALA A 61 5.66 -3.26 16.31
C ALA A 61 6.33 -2.51 17.47
N GLU A 62 7.66 -2.46 17.48
CA GLU A 62 8.48 -1.91 18.58
C GLU A 62 8.34 -0.40 18.78
N LEU A 63 8.23 0.37 17.69
CA LEU A 63 8.29 1.85 17.70
C LEU A 63 7.09 2.56 18.38
#